data_AF-A0A378KU48-F1
#
_entry.id   AF-A0A378KU48-F1
#
_cell.length_a   1.000
_cell.length_b   1.000
_cell.length_c   1.000
_cell.angle_alpha   90.00
_cell.angle_beta   90.00
_cell.angle_gamma   90.00
#
_symmetry.space_group_name_H-M   'P 1'
#
loop_
_entity.id
_entity.type
_entity.pdbx_description
1 polymer ?
#
loop_
_entity_poly.entity_id
_entity_poly.type
_entity_poly.pdbx_seq_one_letter_code
_entity_poly.pdbx_strand_id
1 'polypeptide(L)'
;MARSLRIEFPGALYPITSRGDGRERIYISEEDRNLFLNTLSETCLRCTWECYAYCLMDNHYHLLIETPAGNLSKGMPLLNGV
;
A
#
# COMPACT_ATOMS: atom_id res chain seq x y z
N MET A 1 13.12 -14.57 14.40
CA MET A 1 12.53 -15.70 13.65
C MET A 1 12.57 -15.36 12.16
N ALA A 2 12.91 -16.31 11.29
CA ALA A 2 12.78 -16.11 9.85
C ALA A 2 11.30 -16.07 9.48
N ARG A 3 10.86 -15.01 8.82
CA ARG A 3 9.50 -14.89 8.29
C ARG A 3 9.40 -15.78 7.04
N SER A 4 8.34 -16.59 6.94
CA SER A 4 8.06 -17.35 5.72
C SER A 4 7.98 -16.43 4.51
N LEU A 5 8.49 -16.88 3.37
CA LEU A 5 8.37 -16.15 2.12
C LEU A 5 6.90 -15.87 1.83
N ARG A 6 6.61 -14.62 1.45
CA ARG A 6 5.27 -14.25 0.99
C ARG A 6 5.11 -14.84 -0.41
N ILE A 7 4.09 -15.68 -0.58
CA ILE A 7 3.74 -16.22 -1.89
C ILE A 7 3.01 -15.12 -2.65
N GLU A 8 3.44 -14.87 -3.88
CA GLU A 8 2.83 -13.91 -4.80
C GLU A 8 2.51 -14.62 -6.11
N PHE A 9 1.36 -14.33 -6.71
CA PHE A 9 0.97 -14.86 -8.00
C PHE A 9 0.19 -13.83 -8.82
N PRO A 10 0.22 -13.92 -10.16
CA PRO A 10 -0.58 -13.08 -11.07
C PRO A 10 -2.07 -13.10 -10.74
N GLY A 11 -2.72 -11.92 -10.78
CA GLY A 11 -4.16 -11.75 -10.51
C GLY A 11 -4.56 -11.96 -9.04
N ALA A 12 -3.60 -12.04 -8.13
CA ALA A 12 -3.89 -12.16 -6.71
C ALA A 12 -4.44 -10.84 -6.14
N LEU A 13 -5.49 -10.95 -5.31
CA LEU A 13 -6.10 -9.85 -4.58
C LEU A 13 -5.62 -9.85 -3.12
N TYR A 14 -5.13 -8.70 -2.66
CA TYR A 14 -4.56 -8.54 -1.33
C TYR A 14 -5.26 -7.43 -0.53
N PRO A 15 -5.76 -7.75 0.68
CA PRO A 15 -5.97 -6.74 1.69
C PRO A 15 -4.61 -6.34 2.29
N ILE A 16 -4.28 -5.05 2.20
CA ILE A 16 -3.03 -4.47 2.70
C ILE A 16 -3.39 -3.54 3.86
N THR A 17 -2.64 -3.66 4.95
CA THR A 17 -2.69 -2.71 6.06
C THR A 17 -1.27 -2.29 6.41
N SER A 18 -1.05 -1.00 6.58
CA SER A 18 0.18 -0.46 7.17
C SER A 18 -0.18 0.51 8.27
N ARG A 19 0.56 0.47 9.38
CA ARG A 19 0.31 1.25 10.58
C ARG A 19 1.58 1.98 10.98
N GLY A 20 1.43 3.22 11.45
CA GLY A 20 2.52 4.00 12.01
C GLY A 20 3.20 3.27 13.15
N ASP A 21 4.52 3.44 13.24
CA ASP A 21 5.28 2.94 14.38
C ASP A 21 4.72 3.55 15.68
N GLY A 22 4.71 2.76 16.75
CA GLY A 22 4.07 3.20 18.01
C GLY A 22 2.56 3.49 17.92
N ARG A 23 1.90 3.20 16.79
CA ARG A 23 0.51 3.63 16.45
C ARG A 23 0.36 5.16 16.35
N GLU A 24 1.46 5.86 16.10
CA GLU A 24 1.47 7.30 15.92
C GLU A 24 0.74 7.72 14.64
N ARG A 25 0.36 9.00 14.58
CA ARG A 25 -0.29 9.55 13.39
C ARG A 25 0.69 9.56 12.22
N ILE A 26 0.26 9.00 11.09
CA ILE A 26 0.99 9.01 9.82
C ILE A 26 0.46 10.09 8.87
N TYR A 27 -0.76 10.59 9.12
CA TYR A 27 -1.31 11.77 8.47
C TYR A 27 -1.52 12.85 9.54
N ILE A 28 -0.78 13.96 9.42
CA ILE A 28 -0.87 15.12 10.32
C ILE A 28 -1.90 16.10 9.78
N SER A 29 -1.97 16.24 8.45
CA SER A 29 -2.92 17.10 7.76
C SER A 29 -3.61 16.39 6.59
N GLU A 30 -4.59 17.06 5.97
CA GLU A 30 -5.27 16.56 4.77
C GLU A 30 -4.33 16.55 3.56
N GLU A 31 -3.34 17.45 3.52
CA GLU A 31 -2.29 17.44 2.49
C GLU A 31 -1.48 16.14 2.51
N ASP A 32 -1.19 15.57 3.70
CA ASP A 32 -0.51 14.28 3.81
C ASP A 32 -1.33 13.15 3.20
N ARG A 33 -2.66 13.18 3.38
CA ARG A 33 -3.56 12.19 2.77
C ARG A 33 -3.56 12.31 1.26
N ASN A 34 -3.62 13.53 0.74
CA ASN A 34 -3.56 13.79 -0.70
C ASN A 34 -2.23 13.37 -1.30
N LEU A 35 -1.11 13.65 -0.61
CA LEU A 35 0.21 13.19 -1.00
C LEU A 35 0.26 11.66 -1.08
N PHE A 36 -0.25 10.97 -0.05
CA PHE A 36 -0.33 9.51 -0.06
C PHE A 36 -1.17 8.96 -1.20
N LEU A 37 -2.34 9.57 -1.49
CA LEU A 37 -3.19 9.15 -2.61
C LEU A 37 -2.50 9.35 -3.96
N ASN A 38 -1.73 10.43 -4.13
CA ASN A 38 -0.92 10.65 -5.33
C ASN A 38 0.17 9.58 -5.45
N THR A 39 0.92 9.30 -4.38
CA THR A 39 1.94 8.24 -4.35
C THR A 39 1.33 6.85 -4.62
N LEU A 40 0.14 6.56 -4.07
CA LEU A 40 -0.60 5.34 -4.34
C LEU A 40 -0.96 5.23 -5.82
N SER A 41 -1.52 6.29 -6.40
CA SER A 41 -1.85 6.35 -7.82
C SER A 41 -0.62 6.09 -8.70
N GLU A 42 0.50 6.78 -8.43
CA GLU A 42 1.76 6.57 -9.15
C GLU A 42 2.29 5.15 -9.00
N THR A 43 2.20 4.58 -7.80
CA THR A 43 2.62 3.20 -7.55
C THR A 43 1.75 2.22 -8.32
N CYS A 44 0.43 2.43 -8.33
CA CYS A 44 -0.51 1.61 -9.10
C CYS A 44 -0.20 1.64 -10.59
N LEU A 45 0.08 2.83 -11.14
CA LEU A 45 0.48 2.97 -12.55
C LEU A 45 1.80 2.27 -12.85
N ARG A 46 2.83 2.48 -12.02
CA ARG A 46 4.17 1.92 -12.23
C ARG A 46 4.24 0.40 -12.06
N CYS A 47 3.42 -0.16 -11.18
CA CYS A 47 3.40 -1.59 -10.89
C CYS A 47 2.24 -2.33 -11.58
N THR A 48 1.41 -1.62 -12.35
CA THR A 48 0.20 -2.19 -12.97
C THR A 48 -0.70 -2.84 -11.92
N TRP A 49 -0.89 -2.17 -10.78
CA TRP A 49 -1.82 -2.62 -9.75
C TRP A 49 -3.20 -2.04 -9.98
N GLU A 50 -4.21 -2.80 -9.59
CA GLU A 50 -5.59 -2.32 -9.58
C GLU A 50 -6.04 -2.12 -8.14
N CYS A 51 -6.47 -0.90 -7.81
CA CYS A 51 -6.96 -0.56 -6.49
C CYS A 51 -8.50 -0.54 -6.49
N TYR A 52 -9.10 -1.48 -5.76
CA TYR A 52 -10.55 -1.61 -5.67
C TYR A 52 -11.16 -0.77 -4.56
N ALA A 53 -10.43 -0.61 -3.45
CA ALA A 53 -10.87 0.15 -2.29
C ALA A 53 -9.69 0.64 -1.47
N TYR A 54 -9.89 1.77 -0.77
CA TYR A 54 -8.95 2.29 0.21
C TYR A 54 -9.68 2.93 1.39
N CYS A 55 -9.03 2.95 2.56
CA CYS A 55 -9.46 3.66 3.74
C CYS A 55 -8.24 4.27 4.44
N LEU A 56 -8.25 5.58 4.66
CA LEU A 56 -7.18 6.31 5.33
C LEU A 56 -7.63 6.71 6.72
N MET A 57 -6.97 6.20 7.75
CA MET A 57 -7.18 6.57 9.15
C MET A 57 -5.94 7.30 9.66
N ASP A 58 -6.03 8.02 10.77
CA ASP A 58 -4.95 8.93 11.21
C ASP A 58 -3.59 8.25 11.40
N ASN A 59 -3.58 6.98 11.82
CA ASN A 59 -2.37 6.21 12.13
C ASN A 59 -2.17 4.96 11.27
N HIS A 60 -3.03 4.70 10.29
CA HIS A 60 -2.90 3.55 9.40
C HIS A 60 -3.77 3.69 8.16
N TYR A 61 -3.49 2.88 7.14
CA TYR A 61 -4.34 2.75 5.98
C TYR A 61 -4.70 1.29 5.72
N HIS A 62 -5.79 1.10 4.99
CA HIS A 62 -6.19 -0.18 4.39
C HIS A 62 -6.36 -0.01 2.89
N LEU A 63 -5.86 -0.97 2.11
CA LEU A 63 -6.01 -1.03 0.65
C LEU A 63 -6.51 -2.41 0.24
N LEU A 64 -7.29 -2.47 -0.83
CA LEU A 64 -7.64 -3.70 -1.52
C LEU A 64 -7.04 -3.65 -2.93
N ILE A 65 -5.91 -4.35 -3.11
CA ILE A 65 -5.09 -4.27 -4.32
C ILE A 65 -5.04 -5.62 -5.02
N GLU A 66 -5.35 -5.64 -6.31
CA GLU A 66 -4.98 -6.76 -7.17
C GLU A 66 -3.63 -6.50 -7.84
N THR A 67 -2.80 -7.54 -7.93
CA THR A 67 -1.54 -7.49 -8.66
C THR A 67 -1.58 -8.41 -9.88
N PRO A 68 -2.04 -7.91 -11.04
CA PRO A 68 -2.03 -8.66 -12.30
C PRO A 68 -0.68 -9.33 -12.61
N ALA A 69 0.43 -8.69 -12.30
CA ALA A 69 1.79 -9.21 -12.54
C ALA A 69 2.42 -9.96 -11.34
N GLY A 70 1.70 -10.17 -10.24
CA GLY A 70 2.23 -10.87 -9.04
C GLY A 70 3.44 -10.16 -8.41
N ASN A 71 3.41 -8.83 -8.35
CA ASN A 71 4.56 -7.97 -8.05
C ASN A 71 4.31 -7.06 -6.83
N LEU A 72 3.51 -7.49 -5.86
CA LEU A 72 3.17 -6.75 -4.65
C LEU A 72 4.44 -6.27 -3.92
N SER A 73 5.42 -7.16 -3.72
CA SER A 73 6.65 -6.82 -3.00
C SER A 73 7.48 -5.72 -3.69
N LYS A 74 7.33 -5.53 -5.01
CA LYS A 74 8.04 -4.48 -5.75
C LYS A 74 7.42 -3.10 -5.58
N GLY A 75 6.10 -3.01 -5.43
CA GLY A 75 5.41 -1.72 -5.27
C GLY A 75 5.35 -1.23 -3.83
N MET A 76 5.39 -2.12 -2.83
CA MET A 76 5.32 -1.70 -1.42
C MET A 76 6.42 -0.71 -0.99
N PRO A 77 7.69 -0.84 -1.42
CA PRO A 77 8.73 0.16 -1.14
C PRO A 77 8.48 1.50 -1.86
N LEU A 78 7.84 1.50 -3.03
CA LEU A 78 7.49 2.73 -3.74
C LEU A 78 6.37 3.48 -3.01
N LEU A 79 5.39 2.74 -2.48
CA LEU A 79 4.26 3.29 -1.76
C LEU A 79 4.66 3.90 -0.40
N ASN A 80 5.57 3.26 0.33
CA ASN A 80 5.95 3.64 1.69
C ASN A 80 7.32 4.32 1.81
N GLY A 81 8.04 4.50 0.70
CA GLY A 81 9.41 5.01 0.69
C GLY A 81 9.56 6.47 0.28
N VAL A 82 8.44 7.19 0.15
CA VAL A 82 8.41 8.63 -0.15
C VAL A 82 8.48 9.43 1.14
#